data_AF-A0A829Z7M9-F1
#
_entry.id   AF-A0A829Z7M9-F1
#
_cell.length_a   1.000
_cell.length_b   1.000
_cell.length_c   1.000
_cell.angle_alpha   90.00
_cell.angle_beta   90.00
_cell.angle_gamma   90.00
#
_symmetry.space_group_name_H-M   'P 1'
#
loop_
_entity.id
_entity.type
_entity.pdbx_description
1 polymer ?
#
loop_
_entity_poly.entity_id
_entity_poly.type
_entity_poly.pdbx_seq_one_letter_code
_entity_poly.pdbx_strand_id
1 'polypeptide(L)'
;MANFIKNFKNQNFKDGFIPESILAELSSKWNGSLQYVYDQNGSYILTPTTEEVKVMLKNFQVENIDEIKKNCKKENITMDEIISYSYNAQKIIYLKPQKDFRQYINDIEVDTKDMVIFKEGQIDFKHGKMFIQPQKMNNRVKLLIGNGIEEHSYEFVQRPIESLTKRYFVSSEDSKISIEYVIDDSKIKFNMEINYQNIDNVSDYLKTLSFIQSLFDKGMFINKKRITSPDSKDVNYNQRKQLIELWKKIELIEKEMKIQFQLKKDVLNKDEYISVCLLYRTIIEKEPVKRNQKINNFSYSYEEISEEIIENIKQRKNNNFCLEFYEKKEIEILGQKIEMYELRCYFNLYVNEIEKLEEKNKYILILKENKKNKMFNSVMLFKTQDNLEEFINNKEHFNILYKAKQLFNEENNQNV
;
A
#
# COMPACT_ATOMS: atom_id res chain seq x y z
N MET A 1 45.22 13.04 59.03
CA MET A 1 45.30 11.63 59.47
C MET A 1 44.17 11.17 60.41
N ALA A 2 43.43 12.06 61.12
CA ALA A 2 42.50 11.63 62.18
C ALA A 2 41.04 11.32 61.76
N ASN A 3 40.61 11.62 60.53
CA ASN A 3 39.23 11.38 60.07
C ASN A 3 39.01 10.05 59.32
N PHE A 4 40.08 9.38 58.86
CA PHE A 4 39.96 8.16 58.07
C PHE A 4 39.50 6.95 58.89
N ILE A 5 39.87 6.88 60.18
CA ILE A 5 39.62 5.70 61.05
C ILE A 5 38.21 5.72 61.69
N LYS A 6 37.57 6.89 61.79
CA LYS A 6 36.24 7.01 62.41
C LYS A 6 35.10 6.46 61.53
N ASN A 7 35.28 6.48 60.21
CA ASN A 7 34.28 5.98 59.26
C ASN A 7 34.20 4.45 59.20
N PHE A 8 35.24 3.72 59.62
CA PHE A 8 35.27 2.26 59.56
C PHE A 8 34.61 1.54 60.74
N LYS A 9 34.28 2.24 61.85
CA LYS A 9 33.88 1.57 63.09
C LYS A 9 32.37 1.40 63.29
N ASN A 10 31.50 2.08 62.54
CA ASN A 10 30.09 2.18 62.90
C ASN A 10 29.06 1.97 61.77
N GLN A 11 29.41 1.35 60.64
CA GLN A 11 28.41 0.97 59.63
C GLN A 11 28.47 -0.52 59.35
N ASN A 12 27.30 -1.16 59.40
CA ASN A 12 27.12 -2.54 58.99
C ASN A 12 27.61 -2.69 57.54
N PHE A 13 28.79 -3.26 57.34
CA PHE A 13 29.32 -3.67 56.01
C PHE A 13 28.51 -4.82 55.36
N LYS A 14 27.22 -4.97 55.72
CA LYS A 14 26.36 -6.08 55.30
C LYS A 14 25.50 -5.79 54.07
N ASP A 15 25.34 -4.52 53.66
CA ASP A 15 24.39 -4.18 52.60
C ASP A 15 25.01 -4.09 51.20
N GLY A 16 26.32 -4.30 51.07
CA GLY A 16 26.94 -4.39 49.75
C GLY A 16 27.08 -3.06 48.99
N PHE A 17 27.05 -1.92 49.68
CA PHE A 17 27.29 -0.56 49.14
C PHE A 17 28.54 0.11 49.73
N ILE A 18 29.09 1.11 49.03
CA ILE A 18 30.13 2.00 49.54
C ILE A 18 29.47 3.03 50.47
N PRO A 19 29.96 3.23 51.71
CA PRO A 19 29.44 4.24 52.63
C PRO A 19 29.33 5.65 52.03
N GLU A 20 28.22 6.35 52.29
CA GLU A 20 27.99 7.73 51.82
C GLU A 20 29.10 8.70 52.24
N SER A 21 29.65 8.54 53.45
CA SER A 21 30.77 9.36 53.93
C SER A 21 32.02 9.18 53.07
N ILE A 22 32.24 7.98 52.54
CA ILE A 22 33.35 7.69 51.62
C ILE A 22 33.03 8.25 50.23
N LEU A 23 31.80 8.11 49.74
CA LEU A 23 31.40 8.72 48.46
C LEU A 23 31.50 10.25 48.48
N ALA A 24 31.15 10.90 49.59
CA ALA A 24 31.28 12.33 49.78
C ALA A 24 32.75 12.79 49.79
N GLU A 25 33.64 12.04 50.47
CA GLU A 25 35.08 12.29 50.46
C GLU A 25 35.69 12.09 49.07
N LEU A 26 35.30 11.03 48.35
CA LEU A 26 35.73 10.79 46.96
C LEU A 26 35.22 11.86 45.99
N SER A 27 34.05 12.42 46.26
CA SER A 27 33.43 13.48 45.44
C SER A 27 33.96 14.88 45.77
N SER A 28 34.63 15.08 46.91
CA SER A 28 35.04 16.41 47.38
C SER A 28 36.06 17.09 46.45
N LYS A 29 36.82 16.32 45.67
CA LYS A 29 37.76 16.84 44.65
C LYS A 29 37.07 17.60 43.52
N TRP A 30 35.75 17.47 43.38
CA TRP A 30 34.95 18.11 42.32
C TRP A 30 34.20 19.35 42.79
N ASN A 31 34.54 19.91 43.95
CA ASN A 31 34.00 21.17 44.49
C ASN A 31 32.46 21.24 44.54
N GLY A 32 31.78 20.09 44.68
CA GLY A 32 30.32 20.00 44.75
C GLY A 32 29.60 20.01 43.40
N SER A 33 30.31 20.10 42.27
CA SER A 33 29.71 20.05 40.93
C SER A 33 29.42 18.64 40.43
N LEU A 34 30.15 17.64 40.94
CA LEU A 34 29.99 16.23 40.57
C LEU A 34 29.97 15.36 41.84
N GLN A 35 29.21 14.27 41.80
CA GLN A 35 29.12 13.29 42.89
C GLN A 35 29.02 11.87 42.34
N TYR A 36 29.54 10.90 43.09
CA TYR A 36 29.34 9.49 42.77
C TYR A 36 27.94 9.04 43.19
N VAL A 37 27.14 8.60 42.23
CA VAL A 37 25.80 8.05 42.46
C VAL A 37 25.84 6.56 42.15
N TYR A 38 25.19 5.76 42.99
CA TYR A 38 25.07 4.32 42.74
C TYR A 38 24.38 4.06 41.40
N ASP A 39 24.99 3.20 40.60
CA ASP A 39 24.40 2.58 39.43
C ASP A 39 24.29 1.06 39.65
N GLN A 40 23.80 0.32 38.67
CA GLN A 40 23.67 -1.13 38.74
C GLN A 40 24.99 -1.89 39.02
N ASN A 41 24.86 -3.11 39.52
CA ASN A 41 25.95 -4.09 39.66
C ASN A 41 27.14 -3.63 40.53
N GLY A 42 26.87 -2.84 41.58
CA GLY A 42 27.92 -2.43 42.52
C GLY A 42 28.87 -1.36 41.97
N SER A 43 28.46 -0.70 40.89
CA SER A 43 29.17 0.42 40.29
C SER A 43 28.60 1.76 40.77
N TYR A 44 29.42 2.80 40.72
CA TYR A 44 29.02 4.16 41.02
C TYR A 44 29.54 5.06 39.91
N ILE A 45 28.66 5.88 39.35
CA ILE A 45 28.95 6.74 38.21
C ILE A 45 29.07 8.19 38.69
N LEU A 46 30.10 8.87 38.21
CA LEU A 46 30.28 10.29 38.44
C LEU A 46 29.19 11.07 37.71
N THR A 47 28.31 11.72 38.48
CA THR A 47 27.11 12.38 37.99
C THR A 47 27.13 13.86 38.40
N PRO A 48 26.70 14.79 37.52
CA PRO A 48 26.51 16.18 37.88
C PRO A 48 25.50 16.40 39.00
N THR A 49 25.75 17.39 39.85
CA THR A 49 24.80 17.81 40.89
C THR A 49 23.74 18.79 40.36
N THR A 50 23.93 19.31 39.15
CA THR A 50 23.02 20.22 38.46
C THR A 50 22.20 19.49 37.41
N GLU A 51 20.98 19.97 37.14
CA GLU A 51 20.12 19.43 36.06
C GLU A 51 20.72 19.71 34.66
N GLU A 52 21.33 20.87 34.47
CA GLU A 52 22.06 21.17 33.24
C GLU A 52 23.43 20.51 33.27
N VAL A 53 23.71 19.71 32.23
CA VAL A 53 24.97 19.00 32.06
C VAL A 53 25.65 19.45 30.78
N LYS A 54 26.85 20.02 30.92
CA LYS A 54 27.70 20.40 29.79
C LYS A 54 28.88 19.43 29.69
N VAL A 55 28.95 18.70 28.58
CA VAL A 55 30.08 17.81 28.28
C VAL A 55 30.92 18.44 27.17
N MET A 56 32.24 18.52 27.38
CA MET A 56 33.20 18.96 26.37
C MET A 56 34.29 17.90 26.20
N LEU A 57 34.55 17.50 24.96
CA LEU A 57 35.62 16.57 24.61
C LEU A 57 36.66 17.28 23.74
N LYS A 58 37.94 17.02 23.97
CA LYS A 58 39.06 17.55 23.18
C LYS A 58 39.98 16.42 22.72
N ASN A 59 40.60 16.60 21.56
CA ASN A 59 41.57 15.66 20.96
C ASN A 59 40.99 14.25 20.76
N PHE A 60 39.94 14.16 19.94
CA PHE A 60 39.34 12.90 19.50
C PHE A 60 39.12 12.91 17.98
N GLN A 61 38.92 11.73 17.39
CA GLN A 61 38.45 11.56 16.02
C GLN A 61 37.10 10.86 16.02
N VAL A 62 36.26 11.17 15.04
CA VAL A 62 35.02 10.42 14.77
C VAL A 62 35.35 9.30 13.81
N GLU A 63 35.12 8.04 14.19
CA GLU A 63 35.56 6.89 13.41
C GLU A 63 34.85 6.79 12.05
N ASN A 64 33.55 7.09 12.00
CA ASN A 64 32.73 7.00 10.80
C ASN A 64 32.58 8.35 10.07
N ILE A 65 33.54 9.26 10.23
CA ILE A 65 33.42 10.62 9.68
C ILE A 65 33.27 10.65 8.15
N ASP A 66 33.98 9.79 7.43
CA ASP A 66 33.95 9.77 5.96
C ASP A 66 32.59 9.31 5.42
N GLU A 67 31.95 8.33 6.09
CA GLU A 67 30.58 7.91 5.78
C GLU A 67 29.60 9.06 5.98
N ILE A 68 29.71 9.77 7.11
CA ILE A 68 28.85 10.91 7.43
C ILE A 68 29.04 12.01 6.38
N LYS A 69 30.28 12.39 6.06
CA LYS A 69 30.59 13.41 5.04
C LYS A 69 30.01 13.04 3.67
N LYS A 70 30.16 11.77 3.26
CA LYS A 70 29.60 11.25 2.01
C LYS A 70 28.08 11.35 1.99
N ASN A 71 27.41 10.89 3.04
CA ASN A 71 25.95 10.92 3.15
C ASN A 71 25.39 12.36 3.20
N CYS A 72 26.12 13.26 3.88
CA CYS A 72 25.78 14.67 3.99
C CYS A 72 26.20 15.49 2.77
N LYS A 73 27.00 14.92 1.86
CA LYS A 73 27.65 15.60 0.72
C LYS A 73 28.40 16.86 1.14
N LYS A 74 29.11 16.80 2.27
CA LYS A 74 29.79 17.95 2.88
C LYS A 74 31.16 17.54 3.40
N GLU A 75 32.22 18.17 2.89
CA GLU A 75 33.60 17.88 3.29
C GLU A 75 33.94 18.41 4.69
N ASN A 76 33.40 19.58 5.04
CA ASN A 76 33.62 20.24 6.33
C ASN A 76 32.33 20.18 7.15
N ILE A 77 32.29 19.28 8.13
CA ILE A 77 31.12 19.05 9.00
C ILE A 77 31.47 19.39 10.45
N THR A 78 30.60 20.13 11.12
CA THR A 78 30.78 20.50 12.54
C THR A 78 30.31 19.37 13.46
N MET A 79 30.67 19.44 14.74
CA MET A 79 30.20 18.45 15.72
C MET A 79 28.67 18.50 15.91
N ASP A 80 28.06 19.70 15.88
CA ASP A 80 26.61 19.87 15.97
C ASP A 80 25.89 19.23 14.78
N GLU A 81 26.48 19.33 13.58
CA GLU A 81 25.98 18.66 12.39
C GLU A 81 26.12 17.14 12.49
N ILE A 82 27.23 16.64 13.02
CA ILE A 82 27.41 15.20 13.29
C ILE A 82 26.35 14.69 14.28
N ILE A 83 26.09 15.43 15.35
CA ILE A 83 25.04 15.09 16.34
C ILE A 83 23.65 15.14 15.69
N SER A 84 23.37 16.16 14.87
CA SER A 84 22.11 16.28 14.13
C SER A 84 21.90 15.13 13.15
N TYR A 85 22.95 14.73 12.42
CA TYR A 85 22.95 13.55 11.56
C TYR A 85 22.69 12.28 12.36
N SER A 86 23.37 12.11 13.49
CA SER A 86 23.18 10.95 14.37
C SER A 86 21.74 10.82 14.84
N TYR A 87 21.11 11.92 15.23
CA TYR A 87 19.68 11.94 15.58
C TYR A 87 18.79 11.61 14.38
N ASN A 88 18.98 12.24 13.23
CA ASN A 88 18.15 11.99 12.04
C ASN A 88 18.29 10.56 11.50
N ALA A 89 19.50 10.02 11.49
CA ALA A 89 19.78 8.67 11.03
C ALA A 89 19.56 7.60 12.13
N GLN A 90 19.34 8.03 13.38
CA GLN A 90 19.32 7.16 14.58
C GLN A 90 20.55 6.24 14.66
N LYS A 91 21.74 6.78 14.33
CA LYS A 91 23.02 6.05 14.33
C LYS A 91 23.94 6.51 15.46
N ILE A 92 24.63 5.57 16.08
CA ILE A 92 25.65 5.84 17.09
C ILE A 92 26.88 6.49 16.42
N ILE A 93 27.47 7.50 17.07
CA ILE A 93 28.75 8.09 16.68
C ILE A 93 29.84 7.46 17.53
N TYR A 94 30.80 6.79 16.91
CA TYR A 94 31.96 6.24 17.63
C TYR A 94 33.10 7.25 17.66
N LEU A 95 33.68 7.42 18.84
CA LEU A 95 34.75 8.36 19.10
C LEU A 95 36.04 7.59 19.41
N LYS A 96 37.12 7.99 18.76
CA LYS A 96 38.47 7.47 18.97
C LYS A 96 39.34 8.54 19.66
N PRO A 97 39.56 8.43 20.97
CA PRO A 97 40.48 9.30 21.70
C PRO A 97 41.86 9.33 21.04
N GLN A 98 42.46 10.52 20.96
CA GLN A 98 43.83 10.70 20.46
C GLN A 98 44.81 10.91 21.62
N LYS A 99 46.09 11.10 21.29
CA LYS A 99 47.08 11.55 22.27
C LYS A 99 46.60 12.85 22.91
N ASP A 100 46.74 12.96 24.23
CA ASP A 100 46.30 14.11 25.03
C ASP A 100 44.78 14.36 24.99
N PHE A 101 43.96 13.29 24.86
CA PHE A 101 42.51 13.36 25.04
C PHE A 101 42.15 13.97 26.40
N ARG A 102 41.22 14.92 26.40
CA ARG A 102 40.69 15.56 27.61
C ARG A 102 39.17 15.63 27.52
N GLN A 103 38.52 15.44 28.66
CA GLN A 103 37.08 15.55 28.78
C GLN A 103 36.72 16.39 29.99
N TYR A 104 35.64 17.14 29.86
CA TYR A 104 35.16 18.04 30.88
C TYR A 104 33.67 17.82 31.11
N ILE A 105 33.26 17.82 32.37
CA ILE A 105 31.85 17.83 32.78
C ILE A 105 31.64 19.10 33.60
N ASN A 106 30.76 19.99 33.15
CA ASN A 106 30.53 21.30 33.76
C ASN A 106 31.84 22.09 33.97
N ASP A 107 32.67 22.11 32.93
CA ASP A 107 33.98 22.77 32.86
C ASP A 107 35.06 22.21 33.82
N ILE A 108 34.79 21.08 34.48
CA ILE A 108 35.77 20.34 35.31
C ILE A 108 36.40 19.23 34.49
N GLU A 109 37.73 19.17 34.44
CA GLU A 109 38.47 18.10 33.75
C GLU A 109 38.34 16.78 34.51
N VAL A 110 37.89 15.72 33.83
CA VAL A 110 37.63 14.40 34.43
C VAL A 110 38.44 13.33 33.71
N ASP A 111 39.18 12.50 34.44
CA ASP A 111 39.85 11.33 33.87
C ASP A 111 38.83 10.19 33.65
N THR A 112 38.95 9.42 32.56
CA THR A 112 38.08 8.28 32.29
C THR A 112 38.07 7.27 33.44
N LYS A 113 39.19 7.06 34.13
CA LYS A 113 39.28 6.16 35.28
C LYS A 113 38.44 6.63 36.48
N ASP A 114 38.15 7.92 36.55
CA ASP A 114 37.38 8.54 37.63
C ASP A 114 35.88 8.53 37.34
N MET A 115 35.45 8.22 36.11
CA MET A 115 34.03 8.23 35.74
C MET A 115 33.23 7.14 36.43
N VAL A 116 33.85 5.99 36.69
CA VAL A 116 33.19 4.84 37.32
C VAL A 116 34.10 4.27 38.40
N ILE A 117 33.56 4.09 39.60
CA ILE A 117 34.20 3.31 40.66
C ILE A 117 33.38 2.07 40.96
N PHE A 118 34.04 0.99 41.31
CA PHE A 118 33.41 -0.28 41.66
C PHE A 118 33.65 -0.58 43.13
N LYS A 119 32.67 -1.20 43.75
CA LYS A 119 32.82 -1.69 45.12
C LYS A 119 33.92 -2.75 45.25
N GLU A 120 34.09 -3.59 44.24
CA GLU A 120 34.94 -4.79 44.30
C GLU A 120 36.11 -4.68 43.31
N GLY A 121 37.29 -4.32 43.83
CA GLY A 121 38.57 -4.41 43.11
C GLY A 121 38.87 -3.29 42.10
N GLN A 122 40.12 -3.29 41.60
CA GLN A 122 40.53 -2.47 40.46
C GLN A 122 40.09 -3.13 39.16
N ILE A 123 39.32 -2.42 38.34
CA ILE A 123 38.99 -2.86 36.98
C ILE A 123 40.08 -2.38 36.04
N ASP A 124 40.70 -3.32 35.31
CA ASP A 124 41.61 -3.03 34.22
C ASP A 124 40.82 -2.85 32.92
N PHE A 125 40.65 -1.60 32.49
CA PHE A 125 39.96 -1.26 31.24
C PHE A 125 40.84 -1.61 30.03
N LYS A 126 40.83 -2.89 29.62
CA LYS A 126 41.62 -3.36 28.47
C LYS A 126 41.09 -2.88 27.12
N HIS A 127 39.76 -2.79 26.98
CA HIS A 127 39.08 -2.40 25.74
C HIS A 127 37.82 -1.60 26.04
N GLY A 128 37.89 -0.27 25.91
CA GLY A 128 36.74 0.64 26.01
C GLY A 128 36.40 1.25 24.65
N LYS A 129 35.10 1.46 24.38
CA LYS A 129 34.63 2.25 23.24
C LYS A 129 33.90 3.47 23.76
N MET A 130 34.25 4.65 23.25
CA MET A 130 33.54 5.89 23.53
C MET A 130 32.58 6.17 22.39
N PHE A 131 31.33 6.52 22.71
CA PHE A 131 30.32 6.78 21.69
C PHE A 131 29.30 7.81 22.16
N ILE A 132 28.64 8.45 21.20
CA ILE A 132 27.47 9.29 21.40
C ILE A 132 26.28 8.56 20.82
N GLN A 133 25.29 8.30 21.68
CA GLN A 133 24.04 7.69 21.28
C GLN A 133 22.95 8.77 21.16
N PRO A 134 22.27 8.85 20.01
CA PRO A 134 21.17 9.80 19.87
C PRO A 134 19.99 9.39 20.74
N GLN A 135 19.21 10.38 21.18
CA GLN A 135 17.90 10.11 21.77
C GLN A 135 17.02 9.34 20.79
N LYS A 136 16.21 8.42 21.32
CA LYS A 136 15.24 7.68 20.52
C LYS A 136 14.27 8.65 19.84
N MET A 137 14.14 8.53 18.53
CA MET A 137 13.19 9.30 17.75
C MET A 137 11.75 8.96 18.14
N ASN A 138 11.00 9.97 18.58
CA ASN A 138 9.61 9.84 19.02
C ASN A 138 8.71 10.96 18.47
N ASN A 139 9.20 11.71 17.47
CA ASN A 139 8.46 12.84 16.89
C ASN A 139 7.22 12.36 16.14
N ARG A 140 6.08 12.89 16.56
CA ARG A 140 4.76 12.66 15.95
C ARG A 140 4.17 13.99 15.52
N VAL A 141 3.57 14.01 14.34
CA VAL A 141 2.92 15.21 13.79
C VAL A 141 1.57 14.83 13.24
N LYS A 142 0.57 15.68 13.49
CA LYS A 142 -0.76 15.53 12.92
C LYS A 142 -0.95 16.57 11.81
N LEU A 143 -1.33 16.13 10.62
CA LEU A 143 -1.63 17.02 9.49
C LEU A 143 -3.05 16.78 8.99
N LEU A 144 -3.74 17.87 8.66
CA LEU A 144 -4.98 17.83 7.88
C LEU A 144 -4.63 17.91 6.40
N ILE A 145 -4.95 16.89 5.62
CA ILE A 145 -4.72 16.84 4.18
C ILE A 145 -6.09 16.83 3.49
N GLY A 146 -6.27 17.68 2.47
CA GLY A 146 -7.55 17.82 1.80
C GLY A 146 -7.48 18.47 0.43
N ASN A 147 -8.64 18.59 -0.20
CA ASN A 147 -8.82 19.15 -1.55
C ASN A 147 -9.52 20.53 -1.55
N GLY A 148 -9.60 21.17 -0.37
CA GLY A 148 -10.31 22.44 -0.14
C GLY A 148 -11.81 22.30 0.18
N ILE A 149 -12.40 21.11 0.00
CA ILE A 149 -13.80 20.80 0.36
C ILE A 149 -13.84 19.70 1.42
N GLU A 150 -13.12 18.62 1.17
CA GLU A 150 -12.97 17.47 2.07
C GLU A 150 -11.55 17.48 2.67
N GLU A 151 -11.44 17.18 3.96
CA GLU A 151 -10.18 17.08 4.69
C GLU A 151 -10.17 15.85 5.60
N HIS A 152 -9.01 15.19 5.68
CA HIS A 152 -8.76 14.06 6.55
C HIS A 152 -7.54 14.32 7.42
N SER A 153 -7.62 13.83 8.65
CA SER A 153 -6.54 13.93 9.62
C SER A 153 -5.63 12.71 9.54
N TYR A 154 -4.33 12.94 9.36
CA TYR A 154 -3.31 11.89 9.37
C TYR A 154 -2.31 12.16 10.49
N GLU A 155 -2.02 11.12 11.26
CA GLU A 155 -0.90 11.10 12.20
C GLU A 155 0.33 10.51 11.51
N PHE A 156 1.46 11.19 11.66
CA PHE A 156 2.73 10.83 11.08
C PHE A 156 3.77 10.60 12.16
N VAL A 157 4.57 9.56 11.97
CA VAL A 157 5.73 9.26 12.80
C VAL A 157 6.99 9.56 11.99
N GLN A 158 7.93 10.30 12.59
CA GLN A 158 9.24 10.51 11.95
C GLN A 158 10.01 9.19 11.90
N ARG A 159 10.60 8.90 10.74
CA ARG A 159 11.45 7.73 10.53
C ARG A 159 12.89 8.14 10.25
N PRO A 160 13.87 7.28 10.55
CA PRO A 160 15.27 7.59 10.32
C PRO A 160 15.57 7.86 8.85
N ILE A 161 16.43 8.85 8.59
CA ILE A 161 16.95 9.16 7.26
C ILE A 161 18.40 9.66 7.36
N GLU A 162 19.26 9.18 6.48
CA GLU A 162 20.68 9.55 6.45
C GLU A 162 20.88 10.94 5.80
N SER A 163 20.54 11.99 6.54
CA SER A 163 20.64 13.38 6.07
C SER A 163 20.73 14.39 7.21
N LEU A 164 21.36 15.54 6.96
CA LEU A 164 21.38 16.68 7.90
C LEU A 164 20.07 17.46 7.89
N THR A 165 19.57 17.77 6.70
CA THR A 165 18.44 18.69 6.51
C THR A 165 17.12 17.96 6.34
N LYS A 166 17.16 16.75 5.76
CA LYS A 166 15.95 16.03 5.41
C LYS A 166 15.29 15.38 6.61
N ARG A 167 13.97 15.44 6.63
CA ARG A 167 13.13 14.72 7.59
C ARG A 167 12.14 13.86 6.85
N TYR A 168 12.03 12.59 7.24
CA TYR A 168 11.17 11.60 6.63
C TYR A 168 10.06 11.20 7.59
N PHE A 169 8.83 11.18 7.10
CA PHE A 169 7.63 10.90 7.88
C PHE A 169 6.76 9.89 7.14
N VAL A 170 6.14 9.00 7.91
CA VAL A 170 5.18 7.99 7.39
C VAL A 170 3.90 8.06 8.21
N SER A 171 2.76 7.92 7.55
CA SER A 171 1.45 7.88 8.19
C SER A 171 1.26 6.60 9.03
N SER A 172 0.26 6.60 9.92
CA SER A 172 -0.16 5.40 10.65
C SER A 172 -0.58 4.26 9.72
N GLU A 173 -0.30 3.03 10.12
CA GLU A 173 -0.67 1.80 9.42
C GLU A 173 -2.19 1.61 9.34
N ASP A 174 -2.98 2.26 10.22
CA ASP A 174 -4.46 2.16 10.25
C ASP A 174 -5.16 3.08 9.22
N SER A 175 -4.40 3.89 8.49
CA SER A 175 -4.97 4.81 7.49
C SER A 175 -5.27 4.10 6.17
N LYS A 176 -6.37 4.48 5.49
CA LYS A 176 -6.73 4.00 4.14
C LYS A 176 -5.76 4.45 3.04
N ILE A 177 -4.99 5.51 3.31
CA ILE A 177 -3.98 6.05 2.41
C ILE A 177 -2.66 6.06 3.17
N SER A 178 -1.71 5.26 2.69
CA SER A 178 -0.33 5.32 3.12
C SER A 178 0.31 6.57 2.53
N ILE A 179 0.68 7.51 3.40
CA ILE A 179 1.31 8.76 3.01
C ILE A 179 2.71 8.76 3.58
N GLU A 180 3.69 8.95 2.71
CA GLU A 180 5.04 9.25 3.12
C GLU A 180 5.47 10.61 2.57
N TYR A 181 6.20 11.36 3.37
CA TYR A 181 6.75 12.62 2.90
C TYR A 181 8.15 12.90 3.42
N VAL A 182 8.92 13.59 2.58
CA VAL A 182 10.25 14.10 2.91
C VAL A 182 10.20 15.62 2.84
N ILE A 183 10.60 16.28 3.93
CA ILE A 183 10.84 17.72 3.97
C ILE A 183 12.34 17.96 3.78
N ASP A 184 12.70 18.85 2.86
CA ASP A 184 14.06 19.34 2.64
C ASP A 184 14.00 20.86 2.46
N ASP A 185 14.47 21.61 3.47
CA ASP A 185 14.30 23.06 3.58
C ASP A 185 12.84 23.52 3.39
N SER A 186 12.52 24.13 2.25
CA SER A 186 11.18 24.62 1.88
C SER A 186 10.44 23.74 0.87
N LYS A 187 11.01 22.57 0.52
CA LYS A 187 10.42 21.63 -0.42
C LYS A 187 9.88 20.42 0.32
N ILE A 188 8.70 19.97 -0.09
CA ILE A 188 8.10 18.75 0.44
C ILE A 188 7.80 17.82 -0.73
N LYS A 189 8.31 16.59 -0.64
CA LYS A 189 7.96 15.50 -1.56
C LYS A 189 6.96 14.58 -0.86
N PHE A 190 5.77 14.44 -1.43
CA PHE A 190 4.74 13.50 -0.97
C PHE A 190 4.66 12.31 -1.91
N ASN A 191 4.59 11.11 -1.35
CA ASN A 191 4.13 9.92 -2.06
C ASN A 191 2.89 9.40 -1.31
N MET A 192 1.87 8.99 -2.08
CA MET A 192 0.59 8.52 -1.56
C MET A 192 0.21 7.24 -2.27
N GLU A 193 -0.10 6.22 -1.49
CA GLU A 193 -0.53 4.91 -1.96
C GLU A 193 -1.78 4.47 -1.19
N ILE A 194 -2.58 3.62 -1.81
CA ILE A 194 -3.74 3.04 -1.14
C ILE A 194 -3.27 1.94 -0.22
N ASN A 195 -3.71 1.97 1.03
CA ASN A 195 -3.46 0.89 1.97
C ASN A 195 -4.56 -0.16 1.90
N TYR A 196 -4.37 -1.18 1.06
CA TYR A 196 -5.34 -2.25 0.85
C TYR A 196 -5.71 -3.04 2.11
N GLN A 197 -4.86 -3.03 3.16
CA GLN A 197 -5.19 -3.70 4.42
C GLN A 197 -6.38 -3.05 5.14
N ASN A 198 -6.64 -1.76 4.87
CA ASN A 198 -7.72 -0.98 5.48
C ASN A 198 -8.86 -0.66 4.48
N ILE A 199 -8.90 -1.35 3.34
CA ILE A 199 -9.94 -1.21 2.33
C ILE A 199 -10.84 -2.45 2.40
N ASP A 200 -12.05 -2.27 2.94
CA ASP A 200 -12.95 -3.40 3.18
C ASP A 200 -13.76 -3.81 1.95
N ASN A 201 -14.13 -2.84 1.10
CA ASN A 201 -15.08 -3.02 0.02
C ASN A 201 -14.85 -2.04 -1.15
N VAL A 202 -15.57 -2.26 -2.25
CA VAL A 202 -15.50 -1.46 -3.48
C VAL A 202 -15.83 0.02 -3.23
N SER A 203 -16.83 0.32 -2.41
CA SER A 203 -17.22 1.71 -2.13
C SER A 203 -16.12 2.46 -1.37
N ASP A 204 -15.49 1.82 -0.39
CA ASP A 204 -14.34 2.38 0.34
C ASP A 204 -13.14 2.60 -0.57
N TYR A 205 -12.85 1.64 -1.45
CA TYR A 205 -11.79 1.77 -2.44
C TYR A 205 -12.05 2.94 -3.40
N LEU A 206 -13.26 3.03 -3.93
CA LEU A 206 -13.66 4.07 -4.88
C LEU A 206 -13.61 5.46 -4.24
N LYS A 207 -14.07 5.61 -2.99
CA LYS A 207 -13.96 6.86 -2.22
C LYS A 207 -12.50 7.26 -2.04
N THR A 208 -11.65 6.31 -1.66
CA THR A 208 -10.22 6.55 -1.43
C THR A 208 -9.51 6.97 -2.72
N LEU A 209 -9.73 6.25 -3.83
CA LEU A 209 -9.21 6.60 -5.16
C LEU A 209 -9.67 8.00 -5.59
N SER A 210 -10.97 8.29 -5.41
CA SER A 210 -11.57 9.56 -5.80
C SER A 210 -11.02 10.72 -4.96
N PHE A 211 -10.77 10.49 -3.67
CA PHE A 211 -10.13 11.49 -2.82
C PHE A 211 -8.72 11.79 -3.31
N ILE A 212 -7.88 10.78 -3.55
CA ILE A 212 -6.51 10.98 -4.09
C ILE A 212 -6.56 11.74 -5.41
N GLN A 213 -7.42 11.32 -6.35
CA GLN A 213 -7.61 12.01 -7.63
C GLN A 213 -7.97 13.48 -7.43
N SER A 214 -8.87 13.78 -6.48
CA SER A 214 -9.33 15.14 -6.23
C SER A 214 -8.24 16.07 -5.67
N LEU A 215 -7.20 15.53 -5.02
CA LEU A 215 -6.05 16.32 -4.57
C LEU A 215 -5.27 16.90 -5.76
N PHE A 216 -5.30 16.22 -6.91
CA PHE A 216 -4.70 16.71 -8.16
C PHE A 216 -5.67 17.61 -8.93
N ASP A 217 -6.96 17.23 -9.01
CA ASP A 217 -7.97 17.99 -9.77
C ASP A 217 -8.24 19.37 -9.16
N LYS A 218 -8.40 19.44 -7.83
CA LYS A 218 -8.78 20.67 -7.10
C LYS A 218 -7.57 21.35 -6.44
N GLY A 219 -6.47 20.63 -6.31
CA GLY A 219 -5.27 21.04 -5.60
C GLY A 219 -5.25 20.56 -4.15
N MET A 220 -4.04 20.24 -3.67
CA MET A 220 -3.82 19.73 -2.33
C MET A 220 -3.66 20.86 -1.30
N PHE A 221 -4.28 20.68 -0.15
CA PHE A 221 -4.20 21.56 1.02
C PHE A 221 -3.64 20.79 2.20
N ILE A 222 -2.72 21.42 2.94
CA ILE A 222 -2.18 20.90 4.19
C ILE A 222 -2.44 21.94 5.27
N ASN A 223 -3.13 21.55 6.35
CA ASN A 223 -3.55 22.44 7.43
C ASN A 223 -4.22 23.71 6.87
N LYS A 224 -5.14 23.52 5.91
CA LYS A 224 -5.89 24.58 5.21
C LYS A 224 -5.05 25.54 4.36
N LYS A 225 -3.76 25.29 4.20
CA LYS A 225 -2.89 26.04 3.27
C LYS A 225 -2.74 25.25 1.98
N ARG A 226 -3.06 25.90 0.85
CA ARG A 226 -2.87 25.31 -0.48
C ARG A 226 -1.38 25.12 -0.73
N ILE A 227 -0.99 23.93 -1.17
CA ILE A 227 0.37 23.67 -1.62
C ILE A 227 0.48 24.09 -3.08
N THR A 228 1.32 25.09 -3.35
CA THR A 228 1.69 25.49 -4.70
C THR A 228 2.78 24.57 -5.20
N SER A 229 2.45 23.63 -6.09
CA SER A 229 3.46 22.78 -6.73
C SER A 229 3.80 23.33 -8.12
N PRO A 230 5.06 23.70 -8.39
CA PRO A 230 5.49 24.10 -9.73
C PRO A 230 5.43 22.93 -10.74
N ASP A 231 5.53 21.67 -10.27
CA ASP A 231 5.79 20.49 -11.13
C ASP A 231 5.11 19.18 -10.64
N SER A 232 3.95 19.23 -9.97
CA SER A 232 3.27 18.00 -9.54
C SER A 232 2.68 17.26 -10.76
N LYS A 233 3.45 16.35 -11.36
CA LYS A 233 2.95 15.37 -12.31
C LYS A 233 2.71 14.06 -11.59
N ASP A 234 1.45 13.73 -11.38
CA ASP A 234 1.05 12.38 -11.03
C ASP A 234 1.15 11.50 -12.28
N VAL A 235 2.17 10.65 -12.33
CA VAL A 235 2.40 9.70 -13.45
C VAL A 235 1.18 8.79 -13.65
N ASN A 236 0.43 8.53 -12.58
CA ASN A 236 -0.70 7.61 -12.59
C ASN A 236 -2.05 8.34 -12.72
N TYR A 237 -2.09 9.65 -12.98
CA TYR A 237 -3.33 10.43 -13.02
C TYR A 237 -4.37 9.85 -13.98
N ASN A 238 -3.97 9.60 -15.23
CA ASN A 238 -4.89 9.08 -16.25
C ASN A 238 -5.31 7.63 -15.96
N GLN A 239 -4.38 6.81 -15.46
CA GLN A 239 -4.67 5.44 -15.05
C GLN A 239 -5.67 5.40 -13.89
N ARG A 240 -5.47 6.24 -12.87
CA ARG A 240 -6.37 6.38 -11.72
C ARG A 240 -7.76 6.81 -12.14
N LYS A 241 -7.88 7.74 -13.10
CA LYS A 241 -9.17 8.14 -13.67
C LYS A 241 -9.89 6.98 -14.35
N GLN A 242 -9.19 6.17 -15.15
CA GLN A 242 -9.75 4.97 -15.78
C GLN A 242 -10.17 3.93 -14.74
N LEU A 243 -9.36 3.72 -13.69
CA LEU A 243 -9.72 2.86 -12.57
C LEU A 243 -11.00 3.34 -11.89
N ILE A 244 -11.12 4.64 -11.58
CA ILE A 244 -12.33 5.22 -10.99
C ILE A 244 -13.56 4.92 -11.85
N GLU A 245 -13.46 5.03 -13.18
CA GLU A 245 -14.56 4.70 -14.10
C GLU A 245 -14.92 3.20 -14.06
N LEU A 246 -13.92 2.31 -14.04
CA LEU A 246 -14.14 0.87 -13.92
C LEU A 246 -14.81 0.51 -12.58
N TRP A 247 -14.28 0.99 -11.46
CA TRP A 247 -14.80 0.66 -10.14
C TRP A 247 -16.19 1.26 -9.87
N LYS A 248 -16.55 2.39 -10.51
CA LYS A 248 -17.94 2.88 -10.55
C LYS A 248 -18.89 1.89 -11.21
N LYS A 249 -18.48 1.21 -12.29
CA LYS A 249 -19.31 0.16 -12.93
C LYS A 249 -19.54 -1.00 -11.98
N ILE A 250 -18.51 -1.40 -11.24
CA ILE A 250 -18.61 -2.48 -10.24
C ILE A 250 -19.55 -2.08 -9.09
N GLU A 251 -19.44 -0.85 -8.57
CA GLU A 251 -20.34 -0.35 -7.52
C GLU A 251 -21.81 -0.33 -7.99
N LEU A 252 -22.06 -0.02 -9.26
CA LEU A 252 -23.41 -0.09 -9.83
C LEU A 252 -23.91 -1.54 -9.95
N ILE A 253 -23.04 -2.47 -10.32
CA ILE A 253 -23.35 -3.92 -10.33
C ILE A 253 -23.69 -4.41 -8.92
N GLU A 254 -22.89 -4.05 -7.90
CA GLU A 254 -23.16 -4.40 -6.50
C GLU A 254 -24.55 -3.95 -6.06
N LYS A 255 -24.89 -2.68 -6.33
CA LYS A 255 -26.19 -2.08 -5.98
C LYS A 255 -27.35 -2.80 -6.68
N GLU A 256 -27.23 -3.02 -7.98
CA GLU A 256 -28.29 -3.63 -8.79
C GLU A 256 -28.46 -5.12 -8.47
N MET A 257 -27.38 -5.84 -8.20
CA MET A 257 -27.38 -7.27 -7.86
C MET A 257 -27.61 -7.53 -6.36
N LYS A 258 -27.57 -6.50 -5.52
CA LYS A 258 -27.61 -6.60 -4.04
C LYS A 258 -26.53 -7.53 -3.48
N ILE A 259 -25.32 -7.40 -4.02
CA ILE A 259 -24.11 -8.13 -3.59
C ILE A 259 -23.05 -7.14 -3.12
N GLN A 260 -22.04 -7.64 -2.41
CA GLN A 260 -20.89 -6.86 -1.98
C GLN A 260 -19.61 -7.66 -2.20
N PHE A 261 -18.75 -7.16 -3.08
CA PHE A 261 -17.45 -7.77 -3.35
C PHE A 261 -16.45 -7.39 -2.26
N GLN A 262 -15.64 -8.36 -1.86
CA GLN A 262 -14.51 -8.13 -0.96
C GLN A 262 -13.27 -7.78 -1.76
N LEU A 263 -12.63 -6.66 -1.43
CA LEU A 263 -11.50 -6.15 -2.18
C LEU A 263 -10.20 -6.63 -1.54
N LYS A 264 -9.67 -7.76 -2.01
CA LYS A 264 -8.35 -8.27 -1.58
C LYS A 264 -7.21 -7.85 -2.52
N LYS A 265 -7.57 -7.39 -3.73
CA LYS A 265 -6.69 -6.92 -4.80
C LYS A 265 -7.45 -5.85 -5.61
N ASP A 266 -6.72 -4.90 -6.18
CA ASP A 266 -7.22 -3.83 -7.04
C ASP A 266 -7.11 -4.13 -8.54
N VAL A 267 -6.57 -5.30 -8.89
CA VAL A 267 -6.38 -5.74 -10.26
C VAL A 267 -7.34 -6.87 -10.61
N LEU A 268 -8.18 -6.61 -11.61
CA LEU A 268 -8.98 -7.63 -12.27
C LEU A 268 -8.12 -8.38 -13.28
N ASN A 269 -8.25 -9.70 -13.34
CA ASN A 269 -7.73 -10.42 -14.50
C ASN A 269 -8.60 -10.13 -15.74
N LYS A 270 -8.12 -10.57 -16.91
CA LYS A 270 -8.80 -10.32 -18.19
C LYS A 270 -10.25 -10.84 -18.21
N ASP A 271 -10.50 -12.01 -17.64
CA ASP A 271 -11.84 -12.63 -17.64
C ASP A 271 -12.79 -11.95 -16.66
N GLU A 272 -12.29 -11.53 -15.49
CA GLU A 272 -12.99 -10.70 -14.53
C GLU A 272 -13.39 -9.36 -15.17
N TYR A 273 -12.47 -8.70 -15.87
CA TYR A 273 -12.75 -7.44 -16.57
C TYR A 273 -13.81 -7.60 -17.67
N ILE A 274 -13.71 -8.66 -18.49
CA ILE A 274 -14.73 -8.97 -19.51
C ILE A 274 -16.08 -9.24 -18.85
N SER A 275 -16.10 -9.93 -17.72
CA SER A 275 -17.30 -10.25 -16.95
C SER A 275 -17.95 -8.99 -16.37
N VAL A 276 -17.16 -8.08 -15.79
CA VAL A 276 -17.63 -6.76 -15.32
C VAL A 276 -18.25 -5.97 -16.47
N CYS A 277 -17.58 -5.90 -17.61
CA CYS A 277 -18.11 -5.18 -18.78
C CYS A 277 -19.42 -5.82 -19.28
N LEU A 278 -19.49 -7.15 -19.31
CA LEU A 278 -20.68 -7.88 -19.75
C LEU A 278 -21.85 -7.64 -18.78
N LEU A 279 -21.62 -7.76 -17.47
CA LEU A 279 -22.62 -7.47 -16.44
C LEU A 279 -23.09 -6.03 -16.51
N TYR A 280 -22.17 -5.07 -16.59
CA TYR A 280 -22.52 -3.67 -16.67
C TYR A 280 -23.45 -3.39 -17.87
N ARG A 281 -23.07 -3.89 -19.04
CA ARG A 281 -23.84 -3.69 -20.27
C ARG A 281 -25.22 -4.36 -20.21
N THR A 282 -25.29 -5.59 -19.72
CA THR A 282 -26.52 -6.40 -19.76
C THR A 282 -27.46 -6.16 -18.58
N ILE A 283 -26.93 -5.88 -17.40
CA ILE A 283 -27.71 -5.73 -16.16
C ILE A 283 -27.96 -4.25 -15.84
N ILE A 284 -26.97 -3.38 -16.01
CA ILE A 284 -27.11 -1.94 -15.69
C ILE A 284 -27.70 -1.17 -16.87
N GLU A 285 -27.07 -1.29 -18.05
CA GLU A 285 -27.55 -0.60 -19.25
C GLU A 285 -28.73 -1.32 -19.93
N LYS A 286 -28.98 -2.59 -19.56
CA LYS A 286 -30.05 -3.44 -20.12
C LYS A 286 -29.93 -3.63 -21.64
N GLU A 287 -28.70 -3.65 -22.15
CA GLU A 287 -28.40 -3.80 -23.57
C GLU A 287 -27.62 -5.11 -23.84
N PRO A 288 -27.90 -5.80 -24.95
CA PRO A 288 -27.16 -7.00 -25.33
C PRO A 288 -25.77 -6.66 -25.89
N VAL A 289 -24.92 -7.69 -25.90
CA VAL A 289 -23.52 -7.61 -26.31
C VAL A 289 -23.28 -8.47 -27.53
N LYS A 290 -22.73 -7.87 -28.59
CA LYS A 290 -22.30 -8.58 -29.79
C LYS A 290 -20.88 -9.11 -29.64
N ARG A 291 -20.64 -10.37 -30.03
CA ARG A 291 -19.29 -10.94 -30.18
C ARG A 291 -19.13 -11.57 -31.56
N ASN A 292 -17.97 -11.35 -32.16
CA ASN A 292 -17.64 -11.98 -33.43
C ASN A 292 -17.13 -13.39 -33.15
N GLN A 293 -18.04 -14.35 -33.09
CA GLN A 293 -17.69 -15.76 -32.92
C GLN A 293 -18.02 -16.53 -34.20
N LYS A 294 -17.03 -17.29 -34.70
CA LYS A 294 -17.24 -18.23 -35.79
C LYS A 294 -17.61 -19.60 -35.25
N ILE A 295 -18.73 -20.14 -35.69
CA ILE A 295 -19.14 -21.52 -35.48
C ILE A 295 -19.17 -22.25 -36.81
N ASN A 296 -18.58 -23.44 -36.84
CA ASN A 296 -18.52 -24.25 -38.05
C ASN A 296 -19.61 -25.33 -38.08
N ASN A 297 -20.12 -25.75 -36.92
CA ASN A 297 -21.20 -26.72 -36.83
C ASN A 297 -21.98 -26.60 -35.52
N PHE A 298 -23.20 -27.12 -35.52
CA PHE A 298 -24.01 -27.41 -34.34
C PHE A 298 -24.44 -28.87 -34.37
N SER A 299 -24.64 -29.47 -33.21
CA SER A 299 -25.23 -30.81 -33.10
C SER A 299 -26.45 -30.82 -32.19
N TYR A 300 -27.51 -31.51 -32.62
CA TYR A 300 -28.74 -31.70 -31.84
C TYR A 300 -29.04 -33.19 -31.70
N SER A 301 -29.53 -33.60 -30.53
CA SER A 301 -30.16 -34.91 -30.35
C SER A 301 -31.49 -34.97 -31.11
N TYR A 302 -31.91 -36.14 -31.58
CA TYR A 302 -33.24 -36.34 -32.18
C TYR A 302 -34.38 -36.01 -31.21
N GLU A 303 -34.11 -36.09 -29.90
CA GLU A 303 -35.07 -35.77 -28.85
C GLU A 303 -35.25 -34.25 -28.67
N GLU A 304 -34.29 -33.43 -29.13
CA GLU A 304 -34.26 -31.98 -28.92
C GLU A 304 -34.88 -31.19 -30.08
N ILE A 305 -35.03 -31.80 -31.26
CA ILE A 305 -35.50 -31.12 -32.47
C ILE A 305 -36.38 -32.06 -33.31
N SER A 306 -37.56 -31.58 -33.71
CA SER A 306 -38.45 -32.38 -34.55
C SER A 306 -37.91 -32.54 -35.96
N GLU A 307 -38.26 -33.65 -36.62
CA GLU A 307 -37.91 -33.88 -38.03
C GLU A 307 -38.45 -32.76 -38.95
N GLU A 308 -39.62 -32.20 -38.63
CA GLU A 308 -40.22 -31.08 -39.36
C GLU A 308 -39.35 -29.81 -39.33
N ILE A 309 -38.69 -29.51 -38.21
CA ILE A 309 -37.76 -28.37 -38.13
C ILE A 309 -36.54 -28.62 -39.01
N ILE A 310 -36.01 -29.85 -39.00
CA ILE A 310 -34.89 -30.24 -39.86
C ILE A 310 -35.27 -30.15 -41.34
N GLU A 311 -36.46 -30.58 -41.72
CA GLU A 311 -36.97 -30.43 -43.08
C GLU A 311 -37.14 -28.96 -43.47
N ASN A 312 -37.66 -28.12 -42.58
CA ASN A 312 -37.75 -26.68 -42.81
C ASN A 312 -36.36 -26.04 -43.04
N ILE A 313 -35.35 -26.45 -42.26
CA ILE A 313 -33.97 -25.98 -42.45
C ILE A 313 -33.42 -26.46 -43.80
N LYS A 314 -33.69 -27.73 -44.20
CA LYS A 314 -33.31 -28.28 -45.51
C LYS A 314 -33.97 -27.53 -46.68
N GLN A 315 -35.25 -27.17 -46.56
CA GLN A 315 -35.99 -26.45 -47.59
C GLN A 315 -35.54 -25.00 -47.72
N ARG A 316 -35.08 -24.40 -46.61
CA ARG A 316 -34.54 -23.03 -46.55
C ARG A 316 -33.02 -22.98 -46.72
N LYS A 317 -32.43 -24.02 -47.33
CA LYS A 317 -30.98 -24.09 -47.60
C LYS A 317 -30.55 -22.83 -48.36
N ASN A 318 -29.57 -22.12 -47.82
CA ASN A 318 -29.07 -20.80 -48.25
C ASN A 318 -29.87 -19.55 -47.80
N ASN A 319 -30.83 -19.67 -46.89
CA ASN A 319 -31.38 -18.52 -46.17
C ASN A 319 -30.67 -18.30 -44.83
N ASN A 320 -30.62 -17.04 -44.38
CA ASN A 320 -30.19 -16.72 -43.02
C ASN A 320 -31.18 -17.33 -42.02
N PHE A 321 -30.66 -18.03 -41.03
CA PHE A 321 -31.41 -18.34 -39.83
C PHE A 321 -30.65 -17.85 -38.59
N CYS A 322 -31.36 -17.80 -37.47
CA CYS A 322 -30.78 -17.54 -36.17
C CYS A 322 -31.02 -18.74 -35.26
N LEU A 323 -30.15 -18.91 -34.28
CA LEU A 323 -30.30 -19.92 -33.23
C LEU A 323 -30.22 -19.24 -31.90
N GLU A 324 -31.27 -19.37 -31.11
CA GLU A 324 -31.36 -18.87 -29.75
C GLU A 324 -31.36 -20.06 -28.79
N PHE A 325 -30.59 -19.93 -27.72
CA PHE A 325 -30.68 -20.81 -26.56
C PHE A 325 -30.34 -20.02 -25.31
N TYR A 326 -30.74 -20.57 -24.17
CA TYR A 326 -30.38 -20.03 -22.87
C TYR A 326 -29.80 -21.12 -21.97
N GLU A 327 -28.89 -20.72 -21.11
CA GLU A 327 -28.26 -21.61 -20.13
C GLU A 327 -28.07 -20.90 -18.79
N LYS A 328 -27.99 -21.67 -17.71
CA LYS A 328 -27.47 -21.15 -16.44
C LYS A 328 -25.97 -20.93 -16.59
N LYS A 329 -25.51 -19.76 -16.17
CA LYS A 329 -24.11 -19.35 -16.24
C LYS A 329 -23.64 -18.87 -14.88
N GLU A 330 -22.50 -19.41 -14.45
CA GLU A 330 -21.76 -18.89 -13.30
C GLU A 330 -20.73 -17.88 -13.79
N ILE A 331 -20.69 -16.71 -13.16
CA ILE A 331 -19.68 -15.67 -13.39
C ILE A 331 -18.92 -15.45 -12.10
N GLU A 332 -17.59 -15.49 -12.16
CA GLU A 332 -16.72 -15.23 -11.01
C GLU A 332 -16.05 -13.86 -11.14
N ILE A 333 -16.22 -13.01 -10.12
CA ILE A 333 -15.59 -11.70 -10.01
C ILE A 333 -15.05 -11.55 -8.59
N LEU A 334 -13.76 -11.25 -8.45
CA LEU A 334 -13.10 -11.04 -7.15
C LEU A 334 -13.29 -12.23 -6.20
N GLY A 335 -13.30 -13.45 -6.75
CA GLY A 335 -13.51 -14.70 -6.01
C GLY A 335 -14.96 -14.96 -5.58
N GLN A 336 -15.91 -14.09 -5.94
CA GLN A 336 -17.33 -14.29 -5.70
C GLN A 336 -18.02 -14.81 -6.96
N LYS A 337 -18.77 -15.91 -6.80
CA LYS A 337 -19.56 -16.54 -7.86
C LYS A 337 -20.97 -15.97 -7.90
N ILE A 338 -21.45 -15.68 -9.09
CA ILE A 338 -22.77 -15.12 -9.38
C ILE A 338 -23.44 -16.02 -10.40
N GLU A 339 -24.54 -16.67 -10.00
CA GLU A 339 -25.37 -17.47 -10.91
C GLU A 339 -26.38 -16.59 -11.63
N MET A 340 -26.47 -16.75 -12.95
CA MET A 340 -27.41 -16.01 -13.81
C MET A 340 -27.89 -16.87 -14.98
N TYR A 341 -28.84 -16.34 -15.75
CA TYR A 341 -29.29 -16.93 -17.00
C TYR A 341 -28.69 -16.16 -18.17
N GLU A 342 -28.00 -16.86 -19.07
CA GLU A 342 -27.47 -16.28 -20.29
C GLU A 342 -28.37 -16.65 -21.46
N LEU A 343 -28.90 -15.65 -22.16
CA LEU A 343 -29.50 -15.79 -23.48
C LEU A 343 -28.44 -15.54 -24.54
N ARG A 344 -28.26 -16.51 -25.43
CA ARG A 344 -27.32 -16.40 -26.55
C ARG A 344 -28.06 -16.63 -27.86
N CYS A 345 -27.96 -15.66 -28.76
CA CYS A 345 -28.50 -15.77 -30.11
C CYS A 345 -27.40 -15.63 -31.16
N TYR A 346 -27.25 -16.65 -32.01
CA TYR A 346 -26.36 -16.64 -33.16
C TYR A 346 -27.11 -16.13 -34.39
N PHE A 347 -26.54 -15.16 -35.09
CA PHE A 347 -27.12 -14.53 -36.27
C PHE A 347 -26.30 -14.78 -37.53
N ASN A 348 -26.97 -14.63 -38.68
CA ASN A 348 -26.42 -14.83 -40.01
C ASN A 348 -25.84 -16.24 -40.21
N LEU A 349 -26.53 -17.24 -39.66
CA LEU A 349 -26.13 -18.63 -39.83
C LEU A 349 -26.56 -19.13 -41.22
N TYR A 350 -25.66 -19.85 -41.88
CA TYR A 350 -25.90 -20.46 -43.19
C TYR A 350 -25.58 -21.95 -43.13
N VAL A 351 -26.59 -22.80 -43.23
CA VAL A 351 -26.39 -24.25 -43.33
C VAL A 351 -25.82 -24.58 -44.70
N ASN A 352 -24.65 -25.21 -44.72
CA ASN A 352 -24.10 -25.83 -45.90
C ASN A 352 -24.67 -27.24 -46.08
N GLU A 353 -24.56 -28.06 -45.03
CA GLU A 353 -24.87 -29.49 -45.04
C GLU A 353 -25.50 -29.91 -43.71
N ILE A 354 -26.30 -30.98 -43.76
CA ILE A 354 -26.90 -31.60 -42.58
C ILE A 354 -26.53 -33.07 -42.64
N GLU A 355 -25.77 -33.52 -41.66
CA GLU A 355 -25.39 -34.91 -41.50
C GLU A 355 -26.26 -35.57 -40.44
N LYS A 356 -26.61 -36.83 -40.67
CA LYS A 356 -27.33 -37.66 -39.71
C LYS A 356 -26.36 -38.69 -39.15
N LEU A 357 -26.06 -38.61 -37.85
CA LEU A 357 -25.26 -39.59 -37.14
C LEU A 357 -26.18 -40.56 -36.39
N GLU A 358 -26.55 -41.64 -37.07
CA GLU A 358 -27.48 -42.64 -36.52
C GLU A 358 -26.91 -43.33 -35.28
N GLU A 359 -25.61 -43.63 -35.25
CA GLU A 359 -24.94 -44.25 -34.09
C GLU A 359 -25.00 -43.42 -32.81
N LYS A 360 -25.21 -42.09 -32.92
CA LYS A 360 -25.25 -41.16 -31.78
C LYS A 360 -26.62 -40.51 -31.60
N ASN A 361 -27.62 -40.89 -32.39
CA ASN A 361 -28.93 -40.24 -32.46
C ASN A 361 -28.85 -38.70 -32.56
N LYS A 362 -27.98 -38.20 -33.45
CA LYS A 362 -27.75 -36.75 -33.62
C LYS A 362 -27.87 -36.28 -35.06
N TYR A 363 -28.32 -35.04 -35.22
CA TYR A 363 -28.11 -34.24 -36.43
C TYR A 363 -26.92 -33.32 -36.24
N ILE A 364 -26.07 -33.18 -37.26
CA ILE A 364 -25.01 -32.17 -37.32
C ILE A 364 -25.33 -31.19 -38.44
N LEU A 365 -25.49 -29.92 -38.09
CA LEU A 365 -25.61 -28.82 -39.05
C LEU A 365 -24.23 -28.25 -39.32
N ILE A 366 -23.69 -28.45 -40.51
CA ILE A 366 -22.44 -27.85 -40.95
C ILE A 366 -22.74 -26.48 -41.54
N LEU A 367 -22.05 -25.47 -41.03
CA LEU A 367 -22.26 -24.07 -41.38
C LEU A 367 -21.18 -23.59 -42.34
N LYS A 368 -21.56 -22.69 -43.25
CA LYS A 368 -20.62 -21.94 -44.07
C LYS A 368 -20.73 -20.45 -43.76
N GLU A 369 -19.66 -19.73 -44.04
CA GLU A 369 -19.65 -18.29 -43.88
C GLU A 369 -20.26 -17.62 -45.12
N ASN A 370 -21.13 -16.63 -44.91
CA ASN A 370 -21.60 -15.79 -46.00
C ASN A 370 -20.70 -14.56 -46.14
N LYS A 371 -20.18 -14.36 -47.36
CA LYS A 371 -19.33 -13.21 -47.71
C LYS A 371 -20.01 -11.85 -47.49
N LYS A 372 -21.35 -11.77 -47.55
CA LYS A 372 -22.10 -10.51 -47.37
C LYS A 372 -22.34 -10.18 -45.90
N ASN A 373 -22.70 -11.18 -45.09
CA ASN A 373 -23.06 -11.00 -43.69
C ASN A 373 -22.22 -11.93 -42.81
N LYS A 374 -21.29 -11.36 -42.05
CA LYS A 374 -20.50 -12.12 -41.08
C LYS A 374 -21.40 -12.65 -39.96
N MET A 375 -21.17 -13.89 -39.57
CA MET A 375 -21.77 -14.49 -38.38
C MET A 375 -21.29 -13.77 -37.13
N PHE A 376 -22.21 -13.62 -36.18
CA PHE A 376 -21.91 -13.11 -34.85
C PHE A 376 -22.89 -13.73 -33.85
N ASN A 377 -22.55 -13.65 -32.57
CA ASN A 377 -23.51 -13.92 -31.52
C ASN A 377 -23.84 -12.64 -30.76
N SER A 378 -25.00 -12.65 -30.13
CA SER A 378 -25.40 -11.65 -29.15
C SER A 378 -25.72 -12.34 -27.84
N VAL A 379 -25.26 -11.74 -26.75
CA VAL A 379 -25.37 -12.27 -25.40
C VAL A 379 -26.11 -11.25 -24.53
N MET A 380 -27.08 -11.73 -23.76
CA MET A 380 -27.74 -10.95 -22.72
C MET A 380 -27.87 -11.79 -21.45
N LEU A 381 -27.72 -11.16 -20.30
CA LEU A 381 -27.78 -11.83 -19.01
C LEU A 381 -29.01 -11.39 -18.23
N PHE A 382 -29.57 -12.33 -17.48
CA PHE A 382 -30.77 -12.13 -16.67
C PHE A 382 -30.56 -12.71 -15.28
N LYS A 383 -31.05 -11.99 -14.26
CA LYS A 383 -30.93 -12.41 -12.85
C LYS A 383 -31.81 -13.61 -12.53
N THR A 384 -32.98 -13.69 -13.17
CA THR A 384 -33.99 -14.71 -12.92
C THR A 384 -34.48 -15.29 -14.24
N GLN A 385 -35.04 -16.50 -14.17
CA GLN A 385 -35.67 -17.14 -15.31
C GLN A 385 -36.90 -16.33 -15.77
N ASP A 386 -37.68 -15.78 -14.85
CA ASP A 386 -38.86 -14.96 -15.18
C ASP A 386 -38.47 -13.73 -16.03
N ASN A 387 -37.37 -13.05 -15.71
CA ASN A 387 -36.92 -11.90 -16.51
C ASN A 387 -36.44 -12.31 -17.91
N LEU A 388 -35.84 -13.49 -18.03
CA LEU A 388 -35.46 -14.07 -19.31
C LEU A 388 -36.70 -14.37 -20.16
N GLU A 389 -37.70 -15.04 -19.57
CA GLU A 389 -38.95 -15.41 -20.25
C GLU A 389 -39.75 -14.16 -20.66
N GLU A 390 -39.81 -13.15 -19.80
CA GLU A 390 -40.41 -11.85 -20.13
C GLU A 390 -39.73 -11.21 -21.35
N PHE A 391 -38.40 -11.26 -21.41
CA PHE A 391 -37.65 -10.74 -22.55
C PHE A 391 -37.90 -11.55 -23.82
N ILE A 392 -37.89 -12.88 -23.77
CA ILE A 392 -38.15 -13.75 -24.93
C ILE A 392 -39.58 -13.55 -25.46
N ASN A 393 -40.55 -13.36 -24.57
CA ASN A 393 -41.95 -13.11 -24.96
C ASN A 393 -42.17 -11.73 -25.60
N ASN A 394 -41.19 -10.81 -25.53
CA ASN A 394 -41.24 -9.56 -26.25
C ASN A 394 -41.03 -9.80 -27.76
N LYS A 395 -41.98 -9.36 -28.59
CA LYS A 395 -41.92 -9.52 -30.05
C LYS A 395 -40.69 -8.89 -30.71
N GLU A 396 -40.06 -7.91 -30.05
CA GLU A 396 -38.88 -7.19 -30.53
C GLU A 396 -37.55 -7.77 -30.04
N HIS A 397 -37.54 -8.85 -29.24
CA HIS A 397 -36.30 -9.35 -28.62
C HIS A 397 -35.21 -9.69 -29.64
N PHE A 398 -35.58 -10.34 -30.76
CA PHE A 398 -34.64 -10.63 -31.84
C PHE A 398 -34.06 -9.35 -32.46
N ASN A 399 -34.86 -8.29 -32.62
CA ASN A 399 -34.38 -7.01 -33.14
C ASN A 399 -33.42 -6.33 -32.16
N ILE A 400 -33.69 -6.42 -30.86
CA ILE A 400 -32.82 -5.91 -29.79
C ILE A 400 -31.47 -6.65 -29.82
N LEU A 401 -31.50 -7.98 -29.83
CA LEU A 401 -30.31 -8.83 -29.91
C LEU A 401 -29.54 -8.59 -31.22
N TYR A 402 -30.21 -8.49 -32.37
CA TYR A 402 -29.55 -8.26 -33.66
C TYR A 402 -28.80 -6.92 -33.74
N LYS A 403 -29.33 -5.88 -33.08
CA LYS A 403 -28.75 -4.53 -33.02
C LYS A 403 -27.67 -4.38 -31.93
N ALA A 404 -27.31 -5.46 -31.24
CA ALA A 404 -26.28 -5.45 -30.20
C ALA A 404 -24.96 -4.85 -30.70
N LYS A 405 -24.29 -4.10 -29.82
CA LYS A 405 -22.99 -3.50 -30.09
C LYS A 405 -21.88 -4.36 -29.50
N GLN A 406 -20.70 -4.30 -30.10
CA GLN A 406 -19.53 -5.00 -29.56
C GLN A 406 -19.11 -4.40 -28.23
N LEU A 407 -18.68 -5.26 -27.31
CA LEU A 407 -18.17 -4.82 -26.00
C LEU A 407 -16.79 -4.15 -26.12
N PHE A 408 -15.97 -4.62 -27.08
CA PHE A 408 -14.60 -4.16 -27.31
C PHE A 408 -14.31 -4.09 -28.81
N ASN A 409 -13.43 -3.16 -29.21
CA ASN A 409 -12.66 -3.34 -30.44
C ASN A 409 -11.62 -4.42 -30.15
N GLU A 410 -11.78 -5.62 -30.72
CA GLU A 410 -10.96 -6.81 -30.46
C GLU A 410 -9.44 -6.61 -30.76
N GLU A 411 -9.03 -5.46 -31.29
CA GLU A 411 -7.65 -5.12 -31.67
C GLU A 411 -6.83 -4.35 -30.59
N ASN A 412 -7.43 -3.82 -29.51
CA ASN A 412 -6.74 -2.88 -28.59
C ASN A 412 -6.45 -3.41 -27.17
N ASN A 413 -6.49 -4.72 -26.93
CA ASN A 413 -6.30 -5.28 -25.59
C ASN A 413 -4.88 -5.81 -25.34
N GLN A 414 -3.90 -4.91 -25.38
CA GLN A 414 -2.64 -5.09 -24.68
C GLN A 414 -2.51 -3.95 -23.67
N ASN A 415 -2.62 -4.26 -22.38
CA ASN A 415 -2.42 -3.39 -21.21
C ASN A 415 -3.64 -2.57 -20.76
N VAL A 416 -4.51 -3.23 -19.97
CA VAL A 416 -5.22 -2.60 -18.84
C VAL A 416 -4.85 -3.37 -17.60
#